data_AF-V5GTE9-F1
#
_entry.id   AF-V5GTE9-F1
#
_cell.length_a   1.000
_cell.length_b   1.000
_cell.length_c   1.000
_cell.angle_alpha   90.00
_cell.angle_beta   90.00
_cell.angle_gamma   90.00
#
_symmetry.space_group_name_H-M   'P 1'
#
loop_
_entity.id
_entity.type
_entity.pdbx_description
1 polymer ?
#
loop_
_entity_poly.entity_id
_entity_poly.type
_entity_poly.pdbx_seq_one_letter_code
_entity_poly.pdbx_strand_id
1 'polypeptide(L)' 'LLALSCVIAALSEGECRSPYAVSMCEEIALETLYSFDNNTNECVSYPGCGTGRNIFHSLGQCIENCPYGNHHPPGTA' A
#
# COMPACT_ATOMS: atom_id res chain seq x y z
N LEU A 1 -1.42 -23.30 -23.59
CA LEU A 1 -0.74 -22.53 -22.54
C LEU A 1 -1.80 -21.83 -21.71
N LEU A 2 -1.92 -22.18 -20.43
CA LEU A 2 -2.79 -21.44 -19.52
C LEU A 2 -2.07 -20.13 -19.18
N ALA A 3 -2.55 -19.01 -19.71
CA ALA A 3 -2.12 -17.70 -19.25
C ALA A 3 -2.61 -17.58 -17.79
N LEU A 4 -1.70 -17.70 -16.83
CA LEU A 4 -1.98 -17.26 -15.47
C LEU A 4 -2.17 -15.75 -15.55
N SER A 5 -3.42 -15.30 -15.57
CA SER A 5 -3.75 -13.90 -15.36
C SER A 5 -3.35 -13.56 -13.93
N CYS A 6 -2.18 -12.96 -13.73
CA CYS A 6 -1.84 -12.27 -12.50
C CYS A 6 -2.70 -11.00 -12.41
N VAL A 7 -3.99 -11.18 -12.14
CA VAL A 7 -4.81 -10.08 -11.61
C VAL A 7 -4.28 -9.87 -10.19
N ILE A 8 -3.41 -8.87 -10.03
CA ILE A 8 -3.12 -8.32 -8.72
C ILE A 8 -4.45 -7.72 -8.29
N ALA A 9 -5.22 -8.46 -7.49
CA ALA A 9 -6.51 -7.99 -7.04
C ALA A 9 -6.26 -6.78 -6.15
N ALA A 10 -6.67 -5.60 -6.61
CA ALA A 10 -6.70 -4.41 -5.77
C ALA A 10 -7.50 -4.72 -4.50
N LEU A 11 -7.01 -4.19 -3.37
CA LEU A 11 -7.70 -4.28 -2.10
C LEU A 11 -9.00 -3.48 -2.17
N SER A 12 -9.98 -3.84 -1.34
CA SER A 12 -11.15 -2.97 -1.16
C SER A 12 -10.75 -1.65 -0.51
N GLU A 13 -11.54 -0.59 -0.74
CA GLU A 13 -11.28 0.72 -0.11
C GLU A 13 -11.24 0.62 1.43
N GLY A 14 -12.08 -0.23 2.02
CA GLY A 14 -12.07 -0.48 3.46
C GLY A 14 -10.77 -1.14 3.95
N GLU A 15 -10.19 -2.05 3.18
CA GLU A 15 -8.89 -2.64 3.49
C GLU A 15 -7.75 -1.63 3.34
N CYS A 16 -7.80 -0.77 2.32
CA CYS A 16 -6.83 0.32 2.13
C CYS A 16 -6.89 1.35 3.26
N ARG A 17 -8.10 1.65 3.77
CA ARG A 17 -8.29 2.60 4.88
C ARG A 17 -8.11 1.96 6.26
N SER A 18 -7.80 0.65 6.33
CA SER A 18 -7.54 -0.01 7.61
C SER A 18 -6.23 0.51 8.23
N PRO A 19 -6.16 0.61 9.58
CA PRO A 19 -4.92 0.99 10.25
C PRO A 19 -3.77 0.08 9.84
N TYR A 20 -2.64 0.68 9.47
CA TYR A 20 -1.40 -0.05 9.21
C TYR A 20 -0.51 -0.05 10.45
N ALA A 21 0.22 -1.15 10.65
CA ALA A 21 1.10 -1.30 11.80
C ALA A 21 2.43 -0.60 11.54
N VAL A 22 2.82 0.29 12.46
CA VAL A 22 4.20 0.81 12.53
C VAL A 22 4.92 -0.02 13.60
N SER A 23 5.62 -1.07 13.17
CA SER A 23 6.32 -1.98 14.08
C SER A 23 7.64 -1.39 14.58
N MET A 24 8.01 -1.76 15.80
CA MET A 24 9.35 -1.53 16.32
C MET A 24 10.30 -2.62 15.79
N CYS A 25 11.40 -2.20 15.18
CA CYS A 25 12.37 -3.08 14.53
C CYS A 25 13.79 -2.66 14.91
N GLU A 26 14.75 -3.58 14.81
CA GLU A 26 16.17 -3.21 14.89
C GLU A 26 16.54 -2.28 13.72
N GLU A 27 17.46 -1.33 13.94
CA GLU A 27 17.83 -0.35 12.91
C GLU A 27 18.29 -1.00 11.60
N ILE A 28 19.00 -2.14 11.69
CA ILE A 28 19.49 -2.89 10.53
C ILE A 28 18.38 -3.54 9.69
N ALA A 29 17.16 -3.61 10.23
CA ALA A 29 15.99 -4.20 9.60
C ALA A 29 14.99 -3.15 9.11
N LEU A 30 15.27 -1.85 9.28
CA LEU A 30 14.42 -0.78 8.78
C LEU A 30 14.51 -0.68 7.26
N GLU A 31 13.36 -0.62 6.62
CA GLU A 31 13.18 -0.31 5.21
C GLU A 31 12.14 0.79 5.02
N THR A 32 12.10 1.38 3.83
CA THR A 32 11.04 2.33 3.46
C THR A 32 9.80 1.54 3.04
N LEU A 33 8.77 1.57 3.88
CA LEU A 33 7.48 0.96 3.60
C LEU A 33 6.48 2.02 3.13
N TYR A 34 5.41 1.56 2.49
CA TYR A 34 4.32 2.38 1.98
C TYR A 34 2.98 1.82 2.43
N SER A 35 2.06 2.68 2.84
CA SER A 35 0.69 2.31 3.23
C SER A 35 -0.29 3.40 2.80
N PHE A 36 -1.51 3.02 2.41
CA PHE A 36 -2.58 3.99 2.22
C PHE A 36 -3.02 4.49 3.59
N ASP A 37 -2.79 5.77 3.87
CA ASP A 37 -3.21 6.41 5.10
C ASP A 37 -4.57 7.09 4.91
N ASN A 38 -5.50 6.73 5.80
CA ASN A 38 -6.86 7.27 5.74
C ASN A 38 -6.93 8.76 6.10
N ASN A 39 -5.97 9.28 6.88
CA ASN A 39 -5.99 10.67 7.35
C ASN A 39 -5.50 11.62 6.27
N THR A 40 -4.43 11.26 5.56
CA THR A 40 -3.94 11.99 4.38
C THR A 40 -4.78 11.70 3.14
N ASN A 41 -5.57 10.60 3.17
CA ASN A 41 -6.33 10.06 2.06
C ASN A 41 -5.40 9.63 0.91
N GLU A 42 -4.27 9.01 1.28
CA GLU A 42 -3.12 8.93 0.40
C GLU A 42 -2.07 7.85 0.80
N CYS A 43 -1.42 7.18 -0.16
CA CYS A 43 -0.21 6.38 0.06
C CYS A 43 0.96 7.22 0.60
N VAL A 44 1.40 6.92 1.83
CA VAL A 44 2.51 7.59 2.51
C VAL A 44 3.67 6.63 2.74
N SER A 45 4.90 7.15 2.83
CA SER A 45 6.07 6.37 3.19
C SER A 45 6.45 6.55 4.66
N TYR A 46 7.02 5.51 5.26
CA TYR A 46 7.56 5.54 6.62
C TYR A 46 8.67 4.49 6.80
N PRO A 47 9.63 4.73 7.71
CA PRO A 47 10.60 3.70 8.09
C PRO A 47 9.89 2.65 8.95
N GLY A 48 10.06 1.37 8.61
CA GLY A 48 9.49 0.26 9.36
C GLY A 48 10.04 -1.08 8.93
N CYS A 49 9.42 -2.16 9.38
CA CYS A 49 9.69 -3.50 8.88
C CYS A 49 8.40 -4.34 8.91
N GLY A 50 8.43 -5.52 8.32
CA GLY A 50 7.33 -6.47 8.40
C GLY A 50 6.34 -6.37 7.24
N THR A 51 5.19 -7.03 7.39
CA THR A 51 4.23 -7.24 6.31
C THR A 51 2.80 -7.05 6.80
N GLY A 52 1.90 -6.77 5.86
CA GLY A 52 0.48 -6.57 6.13
C GLY A 52 -0.26 -6.35 4.82
N ARG A 53 -1.60 -6.37 4.85
CA ARG A 53 -2.38 -6.11 3.64
C ARG A 53 -2.17 -4.68 3.13
N ASN A 54 -2.21 -3.71 4.04
CA ASN A 54 -1.94 -2.30 3.75
C ASN A 54 -0.47 -1.94 4.07
N ILE A 55 0.49 -2.80 3.68
CA ILE A 55 1.93 -2.54 3.80
C ILE A 55 2.60 -3.01 2.51
N PHE A 56 3.27 -2.10 1.82
CA PHE A 56 3.87 -2.30 0.50
C PHE A 56 5.33 -1.86 0.49
N HIS A 57 6.15 -2.47 -0.36
CA HIS A 57 7.59 -2.16 -0.46
C HIS A 57 7.89 -1.12 -1.55
N SER A 58 6.87 -0.58 -2.21
CA SER A 58 7.01 0.56 -3.14
C SER A 58 5.73 1.39 -3.22
N LEU A 59 5.88 2.67 -3.58
CA LEU A 59 4.75 3.56 -3.83
C LEU A 59 3.84 3.04 -4.95
N GLY A 60 4.43 2.51 -6.03
CA GLY A 60 3.69 1.94 -7.16
C GLY A 60 2.80 0.78 -6.72
N GLN A 61 3.33 -0.14 -5.90
CA GLN A 61 2.53 -1.23 -5.34
C GLN A 61 1.37 -0.71 -4.48
N CYS A 62 1.61 0.32 -3.67
CA CYS A 62 0.54 0.93 -2.88
C CYS A 62 -0.56 1.51 -3.77
N ILE A 63 -0.21 2.27 -4.81
CA ILE A 63 -1.18 2.90 -5.72
C ILE A 63 -1.94 1.83 -6.54
N GLU A 64 -1.25 0.81 -7.04
CA GLU A 64 -1.86 -0.28 -7.81
C GLU A 64 -2.85 -1.11 -6.97
N ASN A 65 -2.52 -1.36 -5.71
CA ASN A 65 -3.38 -2.13 -4.81
C ASN A 65 -4.46 -1.29 -4.12
N CYS A 66 -4.23 0.02 -3.96
CA CYS A 66 -5.14 0.99 -3.34
C CYS A 66 -5.37 2.21 -4.25
N PRO A 67 -6.09 2.06 -5.38
CA PRO A 67 -6.31 3.12 -6.37
C PRO A 67 -7.36 4.17 -5.93
N TYR A 68 -7.36 4.51 -4.65
CA TYR A 68 -8.30 5.42 -4.00
C TYR A 68 -7.62 6.75 -3.63
N GLY A 69 -8.42 7.71 -3.15
CA GLY A 69 -7.90 8.94 -2.57
C GLY A 69 -7.12 9.83 -3.54
N ASN A 70 -6.15 10.59 -3.00
CA ASN A 70 -5.46 11.68 -3.67
C ASN A 70 -4.28 11.23 -4.55
N HIS A 71 -4.35 10.03 -5.15
CA HIS A 71 -3.31 9.45 -6.02
C HIS A 71 -3.72 9.27 -7.47
N HIS A 72 -4.99 9.57 -7.77
CA HIS A 72 -5.51 9.42 -9.10
C HIS A 72 -5.15 10.67 -9.94
N PRO A 73 -4.43 10.56 -11.07
CA PRO A 73 -4.56 11.60 -12.09
C PRO A 73 -6.05 11.71 -12.45
N PRO A 74 -6.63 12.91 -12.65
CA PRO A 74 -8.07 13.02 -12.86
C PRO A 74 -8.55 12.10 -14.02
N GLY A 75 -9.47 11.17 -13.75
CA GLY A 75 -10.27 10.49 -14.78
C GLY A 75 -10.12 8.98 -15.00
N THR A 76 -9.61 8.17 -14.07
CA THR A 76 -9.51 6.70 -14.26
C THR A 76 -10.15 5.84 -13.16
N ALA A 77 -11.21 6.33 -12.51
CA ALA A 77 -12.06 5.51 -11.62
C ALA A 77 -12.99 4.56 -12.39
#